data_AF-A0A1C5JID4-F1
#
_entry.id   AF-A0A1C5JID4-F1
#
_cell.length_a   1.000
_cell.length_b   1.000
_cell.length_c   1.000
_cell.angle_alpha   90.00
_cell.angle_beta   90.00
_cell.angle_gamma   90.00
#
_symmetry.space_group_name_H-M   'P 1'
#
loop_
_entity.id
_entity.type
_entity.pdbx_description
1 polymer ?
#
loop_
_entity_poly.entity_id
_entity_poly.type
_entity_poly.pdbx_seq_one_letter_code
_entity_poly.pdbx_strand_id
1 'polypeptide(L)'
;MTASWDEQADPLRRPPEADAQEQQQDEVVVGPPDTVSVAVPEASEADLAEQGVLVPPSDQEDLSTSVSSDANPADALEQNQEIPVPDEERRD
;
A
#
# COMPACT_ATOMS: atom_id res chain seq x y z
N MET A 1 -27.53 40.94 -36.99
CA MET A 1 -26.93 39.62 -37.25
C MET A 1 -25.55 39.63 -36.59
N THR A 2 -25.53 39.38 -35.27
CA THR A 2 -25.06 38.13 -34.62
C THR A 2 -23.53 38.02 -34.58
N ALA A 3 -22.90 38.74 -33.67
CA ALA A 3 -21.54 38.46 -33.20
C ALA A 3 -21.44 38.94 -31.74
N SER A 4 -21.90 38.12 -30.79
CA SER A 4 -21.77 38.45 -29.35
C SER A 4 -21.85 37.24 -28.43
N TRP A 5 -21.88 36.01 -28.95
CA TRP A 5 -22.07 34.80 -28.12
C TRP A 5 -20.85 33.88 -28.08
N ASP A 6 -19.83 34.11 -28.90
CA ASP A 6 -18.65 33.23 -28.99
C ASP A 6 -17.52 33.60 -28.01
N GLU A 7 -17.48 34.83 -27.51
CA GLU A 7 -16.35 35.31 -26.71
C GLU A 7 -16.48 35.03 -25.21
N GLN A 8 -17.69 34.72 -24.74
CA GLN A 8 -17.98 34.57 -23.30
C GLN A 8 -18.10 33.12 -22.83
N ALA A 9 -18.09 32.14 -23.75
CA ALA A 9 -18.52 30.77 -23.46
C ALA A 9 -17.52 29.69 -23.90
N ASP A 10 -16.25 30.01 -24.12
CA ASP A 10 -15.21 28.98 -24.31
C ASP A 10 -14.52 28.66 -22.96
N PRO A 11 -14.97 27.63 -22.23
CA PRO A 11 -14.40 27.26 -20.93
C PRO A 11 -12.97 26.72 -21.06
N LEU A 12 -12.47 26.47 -22.27
CA LEU A 12 -11.09 26.02 -22.51
C LEU A 12 -10.11 27.18 -22.69
N ARG A 13 -10.59 28.42 -22.87
CA ARG A 13 -9.73 29.62 -22.93
C ARG A 13 -9.27 30.13 -21.57
N ARG A 14 -9.91 29.69 -20.49
CA ARG A 14 -9.48 29.99 -19.14
C ARG A 14 -9.14 28.69 -18.43
N PRO A 15 -7.94 28.58 -17.84
CA PRO A 15 -7.65 27.47 -16.95
C PRO A 15 -8.75 27.39 -15.87
N PRO A 16 -9.15 26.18 -15.44
CA PRO A 16 -9.95 25.98 -14.25
C PRO A 16 -9.44 26.83 -13.08
N GLU A 17 -10.34 27.20 -12.16
CA GLU A 17 -9.98 28.01 -11.00
C GLU A 17 -8.87 27.36 -10.17
N ALA A 18 -8.83 26.02 -10.12
CA ALA A 18 -7.75 25.24 -9.48
C ALA A 18 -6.38 25.54 -10.11
N ASP A 19 -6.27 25.41 -11.44
CA ASP A 19 -5.04 25.70 -12.20
C ASP A 19 -4.57 27.15 -12.00
N ALA A 20 -5.50 28.11 -11.89
CA ALA A 20 -5.17 29.50 -11.63
C ALA A 20 -4.62 29.75 -10.22
N GLN A 21 -5.06 28.96 -9.23
CA GLN A 21 -4.54 29.01 -7.87
C GLN A 21 -3.15 28.35 -7.78
N GLU A 22 -2.96 27.20 -8.42
CA GLU A 22 -1.68 26.50 -8.44
C GLU A 22 -0.59 27.33 -9.16
N GLN A 23 -0.94 28.05 -10.23
CA GLN A 23 0.00 28.93 -10.96
C GLN A 23 0.35 30.23 -10.24
N GLN A 24 -0.38 30.60 -9.19
CA GLN A 24 -0.03 31.74 -8.33
C GLN A 24 0.93 31.35 -7.21
N GLN A 25 1.21 30.07 -7.03
CA GLN A 25 2.18 29.62 -6.05
C GLN A 25 3.59 29.85 -6.57
N ASP A 26 4.46 30.35 -5.70
CA ASP A 26 5.88 30.47 -5.99
C ASP A 26 6.49 29.08 -6.21
N GLU A 27 7.40 28.96 -7.17
CA GLU A 27 8.15 27.73 -7.39
C GLU A 27 8.94 27.37 -6.12
N VAL A 28 8.53 26.29 -5.46
CA VAL A 28 9.28 25.75 -4.32
C VAL A 28 10.45 24.96 -4.89
N VAL A 29 11.64 25.57 -4.86
CA VAL A 29 12.89 24.84 -5.09
C VAL A 29 13.08 23.88 -3.92
N VAL A 30 12.68 22.63 -4.11
CA VAL A 30 13.06 21.54 -3.22
C VAL A 30 14.56 21.40 -3.36
N GLY A 31 15.30 21.69 -2.26
CA GLY A 31 16.74 21.53 -2.22
C GLY A 31 17.17 20.10 -2.59
N PRO A 32 18.48 19.86 -2.77
CA PRO A 32 18.98 18.49 -2.90
C PRO A 32 18.37 17.66 -1.78
N PRO A 33 17.87 16.43 -2.06
CA PRO A 33 17.32 15.60 -1.01
C PRO A 33 18.37 15.53 0.09
N ASP A 34 18.00 15.96 1.30
CA ASP A 34 18.85 15.76 2.46
C ASP A 34 19.21 14.28 2.47
N THR A 35 20.50 13.97 2.44
CA THR A 35 20.94 12.59 2.59
C THR A 35 20.57 12.20 4.01
N VAL A 36 19.42 11.54 4.17
CA VAL A 36 19.05 10.82 5.37
C VAL A 36 20.08 9.70 5.55
N SER A 37 21.21 10.03 6.16
CA SER A 37 22.26 9.09 6.55
C SER A 37 21.89 8.29 7.79
N VAL A 38 20.68 8.46 8.30
CA VAL A 38 20.14 7.62 9.36
C VAL A 38 19.69 6.33 8.69
N ALA A 39 20.46 5.26 8.88
CA ALA A 39 19.98 3.92 8.58
C ALA A 39 18.63 3.77 9.29
N VAL A 40 17.57 3.55 8.52
CA VAL A 40 16.26 3.21 9.08
C VAL A 40 16.50 1.97 9.94
N PRO A 41 16.05 1.95 11.21
CA PRO A 41 16.17 0.76 12.04
C PRO A 41 15.60 -0.43 11.28
N GLU A 42 16.31 -1.56 11.31
CA GLU A 42 15.76 -2.79 10.76
C GLU A 42 14.43 -3.08 11.44
N ALA A 43 13.44 -3.50 10.65
CA ALA A 43 12.13 -3.87 11.16
C ALA A 43 12.29 -4.95 12.24
N SER A 44 11.63 -4.77 13.37
CA SER A 44 11.63 -5.80 14.41
C SER A 44 10.88 -7.04 13.95
N GLU A 45 11.06 -8.16 14.64
CA GLU A 45 10.33 -9.39 14.36
C GLU A 45 8.80 -9.20 14.39
N ALA A 46 8.30 -8.36 15.32
CA ALA A 46 6.89 -7.99 15.40
C ALA A 46 6.44 -7.20 14.17
N ASP A 47 7.24 -6.23 13.72
CA ASP A 47 6.92 -5.41 12.53
C ASP A 47 6.91 -6.25 11.26
N LEU A 48 7.76 -7.28 11.17
CA LEU A 48 7.79 -8.22 10.05
C LEU A 48 6.55 -9.13 10.05
N ALA A 49 6.12 -9.59 11.23
CA ALA A 49 4.90 -10.38 11.37
C ALA A 49 3.65 -9.59 10.94
N GLU A 50 3.56 -8.30 11.31
CA GLU A 50 2.45 -7.42 10.90
C GLU A 50 2.43 -7.15 9.39
N GLN A 51 3.58 -7.16 8.73
CA GLN A 51 3.70 -7.03 7.28
C GLN A 51 3.44 -8.34 6.53
N GLY A 52 3.15 -9.44 7.25
CA GLY A 52 2.96 -10.76 6.67
C GLY A 52 4.25 -11.35 6.09
N VAL A 53 5.42 -10.85 6.50
CA VAL A 53 6.71 -11.41 6.09
C VAL A 53 6.94 -12.70 6.85
N LEU A 54 6.89 -13.82 6.13
CA LEU A 54 7.22 -15.14 6.69
C LEU A 54 8.74 -15.25 6.84
N VAL A 55 9.24 -15.04 8.06
CA VAL A 55 10.63 -15.30 8.41
C VAL A 55 10.75 -16.77 8.79
N PRO A 56 11.72 -17.52 8.22
CA PRO A 56 11.93 -18.90 8.63
C PRO A 56 12.33 -18.94 10.12
N PRO A 57 11.83 -19.93 10.87
CA PRO A 57 12.18 -20.07 12.28
C PRO A 57 13.70 -20.20 12.43
N SER A 58 14.24 -19.55 13.46
CA SER A 58 15.68 -19.61 13.75
C SER A 58 16.09 -21.00 14.25
N ASP A 59 17.38 -21.35 14.18
CA ASP A 59 17.89 -22.63 14.72
C ASP A 59 17.67 -22.77 16.25
N GLN A 60 17.30 -21.69 16.95
CA GLN A 60 16.99 -21.68 18.38
C GLN A 60 15.50 -21.92 18.68
N GLU A 61 14.63 -21.83 17.66
CA GLU A 61 13.20 -22.10 17.79
C GLU A 61 12.99 -23.62 17.87
N ASP A 62 12.56 -24.10 19.04
CA ASP A 62 12.18 -25.50 19.21
C ASP A 62 10.78 -25.75 18.62
N LEU A 63 10.75 -26.04 17.31
CA LEU A 63 9.51 -26.36 16.61
C LEU A 63 8.86 -27.66 17.10
N SER A 64 9.57 -28.49 17.87
CA SER A 64 9.01 -29.75 18.37
C SER A 64 7.96 -29.54 19.46
N THR A 65 7.97 -28.38 20.14
CA THR A 65 6.89 -27.99 21.06
C THR A 65 5.74 -27.24 20.38
N SER A 66 5.90 -26.81 19.12
CA SER A 66 4.87 -26.04 18.39
C SER A 66 3.73 -26.93 17.88
N VAL A 67 3.94 -28.25 17.83
CA VAL A 67 2.91 -29.21 17.47
C VAL A 67 2.23 -29.72 18.74
N SER A 68 0.90 -29.60 18.82
CA SER A 68 0.13 -30.16 19.93
C SER A 68 0.33 -31.67 20.01
N SER A 69 0.51 -32.21 21.22
CA SER A 69 0.70 -33.65 21.42
C SER A 69 -0.50 -34.51 21.01
N ASP A 70 -1.67 -33.88 20.81
CA ASP A 70 -2.90 -34.55 20.35
C ASP A 70 -3.08 -34.45 18.82
N ALA A 71 -2.19 -33.75 18.11
CA ALA A 71 -2.29 -33.59 16.67
C ALA A 71 -2.13 -34.93 15.96
N ASN A 72 -3.17 -35.33 15.23
CA ASN A 72 -3.20 -36.54 14.45
C ASN A 72 -2.92 -36.23 12.95
N PRO A 73 -2.61 -37.23 12.12
CA PRO A 73 -2.31 -37.01 10.71
C PRO A 73 -3.44 -36.35 9.89
N ALA A 74 -4.70 -36.54 10.29
CA ALA A 74 -5.84 -35.87 9.65
C ALA A 74 -5.86 -34.37 9.94
N ASP A 75 -5.42 -33.94 11.13
CA ASP A 75 -5.30 -32.53 11.48
C ASP A 75 -4.25 -31.84 10.59
N ALA A 76 -3.12 -32.53 10.31
CA ALA A 76 -2.13 -32.03 9.37
C ALA A 76 -2.68 -31.92 7.94
N LEU A 77 -3.53 -32.85 7.51
CA LEU A 77 -4.23 -32.77 6.22
C LEU A 77 -5.25 -31.62 6.19
N GLU A 78 -5.94 -31.35 7.30
CA GLU A 78 -6.84 -30.21 7.46
C GLU A 78 -6.11 -28.86 7.36
N GLN A 79 -4.96 -28.72 8.02
CA GLN A 79 -4.15 -27.50 7.96
C GLN A 79 -3.55 -27.23 6.58
N ASN A 80 -3.27 -28.28 5.80
CA ASN A 80 -2.74 -28.15 4.44
C ASN A 80 -3.84 -28.00 3.38
N GLN A 81 -5.12 -28.07 3.75
CA GLN A 81 -6.20 -27.83 2.80
C GLN A 81 -6.24 -26.34 2.45
N GLU A 82 -6.14 -26.05 1.15
CA GLU A 82 -6.28 -24.71 0.60
C GLU A 82 -7.64 -24.12 1.03
N ILE A 83 -7.60 -23.07 1.84
CA ILE A 83 -8.80 -22.31 2.19
C ILE A 83 -9.08 -21.41 0.98
N PRO A 84 -10.21 -21.61 0.26
CA PRO A 84 -10.53 -20.76 -0.87
C PRO A 84 -10.68 -19.32 -0.37
N VAL A 85 -9.83 -18.43 -0.90
CA VAL A 85 -9.96 -17.00 -0.67
C VAL A 85 -11.26 -16.56 -1.34
N PRO A 86 -12.22 -15.97 -0.61
CA PRO A 86 -13.45 -15.50 -1.24
C PRO A 86 -13.09 -14.44 -2.27
N ASP A 87 -13.43 -14.68 -3.54
CA ASP A 87 -13.35 -13.66 -4.59
C ASP A 87 -14.25 -12.48 -4.18
N GLU A 88 -13.63 -11.42 -3.66
CA GLU A 88 -14.27 -10.15 -3.33
C GLU A 88 -14.86 -9.45 -4.57
N GLU A 89 -14.59 -9.99 -5.77
CA GLU A 89 -15.00 -9.46 -7.07
C GLU A 89 -16.46 -9.81 -7.47
N ARG A 90 -17.18 -10.63 -6.69
CA ARG A 90 -18.61 -10.91 -6.96
C ARG A 90 -19.54 -9.96 -6.21
N ARG A 91 -19.45 -8.66 -6.50
CA ARG A 91 -20.54 -7.70 -6.27
C ARG A 91 -20.97 -7.15 -7.62
N ASP A 92 -21.84 -7.90 -8.29
CA ASP A 92 -22.71 -7.40 -9.37
C ASP A 92 -24.13 -7.17 -8.83
#